data_AF-A0A6N7BER9-F1
#
_entry.id   AF-A0A6N7BER9-F1
#
_cell.length_a   1.000
_cell.length_b   1.000
_cell.length_c   1.000
_cell.angle_alpha   90.00
_cell.angle_beta   90.00
_cell.angle_gamma   90.00
#
_symmetry.space_group_name_H-M   'P 1'
#
loop_
_entity.id
_entity.type
_entity.pdbx_description
1 polymer ?
#
loop_
_entity_poly.entity_id
_entity_poly.type
_entity_poly.pdbx_seq_one_letter_code
_entity_poly.pdbx_strand_id
1 'polypeptide(L)' 'MRAKDFALAMRDHNIKAKDLTGKPKLEKEVVENSKATRQVLLKRGIKPEILKPEEDIKQIEKRKAKEKKLQDSKVKLLN' A
#
# COMPACT_ATOMS: atom_id res chain seq x y z
N MET A 1 -1.78 -16.55 3.64
CA MET A 1 -1.90 -15.24 4.33
C MET A 1 -1.02 -14.23 3.63
N ARG A 2 -1.49 -13.01 3.38
CA ARG A 2 -0.72 -11.97 2.66
C ARG A 2 0.20 -11.23 3.63
N ALA A 3 1.41 -10.89 3.18
CA ALA A 3 2.39 -10.14 3.98
C ALA A 3 1.86 -8.77 4.47
N LYS A 4 0.95 -8.17 3.70
CA LYS A 4 0.28 -6.89 4.04
C LYS A 4 -0.61 -7.00 5.27
N ASP A 5 -1.39 -8.08 5.37
CA ASP A 5 -2.30 -8.30 6.49
C ASP A 5 -1.51 -8.50 7.80
N PHE A 6 -0.36 -9.16 7.72
CA PHE A 6 0.55 -9.33 8.85
C PHE A 6 1.21 -8.01 9.29
N ALA A 7 1.68 -7.20 8.34
CA ALA A 7 2.25 -5.89 8.64
C ALA A 7 1.22 -4.97 9.32
N LEU A 8 -0.04 -5.01 8.88
CA LEU A 8 -1.13 -4.24 9.49
C LEU A 8 -1.40 -4.68 10.93
N ALA A 9 -1.51 -5.99 11.17
CA ALA A 9 -1.73 -6.54 12.51
C ALA A 9 -0.57 -6.20 13.48
N MET A 10 0.68 -6.30 13.02
CA MET A 10 1.86 -5.90 13.82
C MET A 10 1.84 -4.40 14.12
N ARG A 11 1.35 -3.57 13.18
CA ARG A 11 1.29 -2.12 13.35
C ARG A 11 0.28 -1.77 14.43
N ASP A 12 -0.91 -2.36 14.36
CA ASP A 12 -1.97 -2.10 15.34
C ASP A 12 -1.55 -2.57 16.74
N HIS A 13 -0.80 -3.67 16.84
CA HIS A 13 -0.18 -4.09 18.09
C HIS A 13 0.83 -3.06 18.61
N ASN A 14 1.75 -2.59 17.76
CA ASN A 14 2.79 -1.64 18.16
C ASN A 14 2.24 -0.26 18.52
N ILE A 15 1.21 0.21 17.83
CA ILE A 15 0.51 1.47 18.16
C ILE A 15 -0.09 1.38 19.56
N LYS A 16 -0.77 0.27 19.89
CA LYS A 16 -1.35 0.05 21.22
C LYS A 16 -0.29 -0.15 22.29
N ALA A 17 0.78 -0.91 22.00
CA ALA A 17 1.82 -1.22 22.96
C ALA A 17 2.72 -0.03 23.32
N LYS A 18 2.98 0.86 22.34
CA LYS A 18 3.84 2.05 22.52
C LYS A 18 3.05 3.34 22.72
N ASP A 19 1.71 3.24 22.85
CA ASP A 19 0.77 4.37 22.93
C ASP A 19 1.06 5.47 21.89
N LEU A 20 1.27 5.04 20.64
CA LEU A 20 1.70 5.95 19.57
C LEU A 20 0.56 6.87 19.15
N THR A 21 0.70 8.14 19.48
CA THR A 21 -0.22 9.20 19.11
C THR A 21 0.43 10.21 18.18
N GLY A 22 -0.35 10.72 17.22
CA GLY A 22 0.10 11.73 16.26
C GLY A 22 0.69 11.18 14.95
N LYS A 23 0.44 11.90 13.86
CA LYS A 23 0.83 11.56 12.48
C LYS A 23 2.32 11.20 12.30
N PRO A 24 3.30 11.98 12.79
CA PRO A 24 4.71 11.70 12.54
C PRO A 24 5.23 10.44 13.23
N LYS A 25 4.67 10.08 14.40
CA LYS A 25 5.02 8.83 15.10
C LYS A 25 4.45 7.61 14.38
N LEU A 26 3.21 7.72 13.89
CA LEU A 26 2.55 6.70 13.09
C LEU A 26 3.29 6.44 11.77
N GLU A 27 3.73 7.49 11.07
CA GLU A 27 4.48 7.36 9.82
C GLU A 27 5.82 6.63 10.02
N LYS A 28 6.56 6.96 11.09
CA LYS A 28 7.78 6.24 11.45
C LYS A 28 7.52 4.77 11.76
N GLU A 29 6.49 4.48 12.55
CA GLU A 29 6.12 3.10 12.90
C GLU A 29 5.74 2.28 11.66
N VAL A 30 5.03 2.86 10.69
CA VAL A 30 4.69 2.18 9.43
C VAL A 30 5.95 1.78 8.65
N VAL A 31 6.94 2.68 8.57
CA VAL A 31 8.22 2.41 7.87
C VAL A 31 9.05 1.37 8.61
N GLU A 32 9.20 1.52 9.93
CA GLU A 32 9.96 0.59 10.78
C GLU A 32 9.36 -0.81 10.77
N ASN A 33 8.04 -0.91 10.93
CA ASN A 33 7.35 -2.19 10.96
C ASN A 33 7.35 -2.88 9.59
N SER A 34 7.20 -2.12 8.49
CA SER A 34 7.34 -2.69 7.14
C SER A 34 8.72 -3.29 6.91
N LYS A 35 9.79 -2.63 7.40
CA LYS A 35 11.16 -3.17 7.35
C LYS A 35 11.31 -4.42 8.22
N ALA A 36 10.81 -4.39 9.46
CA ALA A 36 10.89 -5.52 10.38
C ALA A 36 10.14 -6.75 9.85
N THR A 37 8.92 -6.55 9.35
CA THR A 37 8.11 -7.60 8.72
C THR A 37 8.83 -8.22 7.53
N ARG A 38 9.43 -7.39 6.66
CA ARG A 38 10.21 -7.88 5.51
C ARG A 38 11.40 -8.74 5.95
N GLN A 39 12.15 -8.30 6.96
CA GLN A 39 13.28 -9.08 7.48
C GLN A 39 12.84 -10.42 8.07
N VAL A 40 11.73 -10.44 8.84
CA VAL A 40 11.20 -11.68 9.43
C VAL A 40 10.74 -12.66 8.34
N LEU A 41 10.08 -12.18 7.29
CA LEU A 41 9.68 -13.01 6.16
C LEU A 41 10.89 -13.59 5.42
N LEU A 42 11.90 -12.75 5.12
CA LEU A 42 13.14 -13.17 4.48
C LEU A 42 13.90 -14.22 5.30
N LYS A 43 14.00 -14.04 6.62
CA LYS A 43 14.62 -15.03 7.53
C LYS A 43 13.92 -16.38 7.51
N ARG A 44 12.62 -16.41 7.22
CA ARG A 44 11.82 -17.65 7.11
C ARG A 44 11.83 -18.24 5.69
N GLY A 45 12.64 -17.69 4.77
CA GLY A 45 12.67 -18.11 3.36
C GLY A 45 11.42 -17.68 2.57
N ILE A 46 10.55 -16.87 3.17
CA ILE A 46 9.32 -16.38 2.54
C ILE A 46 9.68 -15.09 1.81
N LYS A 47 9.67 -15.13 0.48
CA LYS A 47 9.85 -13.94 -0.35
C LYS A 47 8.56 -13.10 -0.25
N PRO A 48 8.59 -11.90 0.36
CA PRO A 48 7.42 -11.04 0.38
C PRO A 48 7.05 -10.67 -1.06
N GLU A 49 5.75 -10.61 -1.35
CA GLU A 49 5.29 -10.06 -2.63
C GLU A 49 5.87 -8.66 -2.80
N ILE A 50 6.46 -8.40 -3.97
CA ILE A 50 6.87 -7.06 -4.37
C ILE A 50 5.60 -6.34 -4.79
N LEU A 51 4.79 -5.96 -3.79
CA LEU A 51 3.68 -5.06 -4.02
C LEU A 51 4.27 -3.71 -4.39
N LYS A 52 3.87 -3.20 -5.56
CA LYS A 52 4.19 -1.83 -5.95
C LYS A 52 3.69 -0.91 -4.83
N PRO A 53 4.40 0.19 -4.53
CA PRO A 53 3.90 1.21 -3.63
C PRO A 53 2.46 1.56 -4.05
N GLU A 54 1.54 1.69 -3.09
CA GLU A 54 0.17 2.09 -3.39
C GLU A 54 0.22 3.41 -4.17
N GLU A 55 -0.26 3.38 -5.41
CA GLU A 55 -0.31 4.56 -6.27
C GLU A 55 -1.19 5.61 -5.58
N ASP A 56 -0.71 6.87 -5.55
CA ASP A 56 -1.44 7.98 -4.96
C ASP A 56 -2.86 8.04 -5.55
N ILE A 57 -3.87 8.14 -4.69
CA ILE A 57 -5.28 8.09 -5.09
C ILE A 57 -5.58 9.11 -6.19
N LYS A 58 -4.95 10.29 -6.17
CA LYS A 58 -5.12 11.32 -7.20
C LYS A 58 -4.56 10.89 -8.57
N GLN A 59 -3.51 10.07 -8.60
CA GLN A 59 -2.99 9.51 -9.86
C GLN A 59 -3.94 8.45 -10.42
N ILE A 60 -4.54 7.63 -9.57
CA ILE A 60 -5.53 6.62 -9.96
C ILE A 60 -6.77 7.30 -10.57
N GLU A 61 -7.28 8.35 -9.92
CA GLU A 61 -8.42 9.12 -10.43
C GLU A 61 -8.12 9.77 -11.79
N LYS A 62 -6.93 10.38 -11.94
CA LYS A 62 -6.49 10.96 -13.22
C LYS A 62 -6.39 9.90 -14.32
N ARG A 63 -5.93 8.69 -14.00
CA ARG A 63 -5.85 7.58 -14.97
C ARG A 63 -7.25 7.14 -15.42
N LYS A 64 -8.16 6.90 -14.47
CA LYS A 64 -9.56 6.54 -14.77
C LYS A 64 -10.26 7.60 -15.62
N ALA A 65 -10.03 8.89 -15.33
CA ALA A 65 -10.58 9.99 -16.12
C ALA A 65 -10.03 10.01 -17.57
N LYS A 66 -8.74 9.69 -17.77
CA LYS A 66 -8.13 9.57 -19.10
C LYS A 66 -8.65 8.35 -19.86
N GLU A 67 -8.80 7.20 -19.20
CA GLU A 67 -9.33 5.98 -19.81
C GLU A 67 -10.78 6.16 -20.27
N LYS A 68 -11.61 6.84 -19.47
CA LYS A 68 -13.00 7.15 -19.84
C LYS A 68 -13.08 8.05 -21.09
N LYS A 69 -12.24 9.10 -21.16
CA LYS A 69 -12.15 9.97 -22.35
C LYS A 69 -11.69 9.20 -23.60
N LEU A 70 -10.76 8.26 -23.45
CA LEU A 70 -10.25 7.46 -24.56
C LEU A 70 -11.32 6.47 -25.07
N GLN A 71 -12.11 5.88 -24.17
CA GLN A 71 -13.26 5.06 -24.53
C GLN A 71 -14.33 5.87 -25.28
N ASP A 72 -14.68 7.06 -24.77
CA ASP A 72 -15.64 7.95 -25.43
C ASP A 72 -15.17 8.39 -26.83
N SER A 73 -13.86 8.58 -26.99
CA SER A 73 -13.24 8.95 -28.28
C SER A 73 -13.25 7.78 -29.27
N LYS A 74 -12.99 6.55 -28.81
CA LYS A 74 -13.05 5.33 -29.63
C LYS A 74 -14.48 5.03 -30.10
N VAL A 75 -15.47 5.23 -29.24
CA VAL A 75 -16.89 5.03 -29.59
C VAL A 75 -17.35 6.04 -30.65
N LYS A 76 -16.85 7.29 -30.62
CA LYS A 76 -17.11 8.29 -31.67
C LYS A 76 -16.43 8.03 -33.01
N LEU A 77 -15.36 7.24 -33.03
CA LEU A 77 -14.63 6.86 -34.26
C LEU A 77 -15.22 5.61 -34.94
N LEU A 78 -16.14 4.91 -34.27
CA LEU A 78 -16.77 3.67 -34.74
C LEU A 78 -18.23 3.87 -35.18
N ASN A 79 -18.76 5.10 -35.11
CA ASN A 79 -20.11 5.48 -35.54
C ASN A 79 -20.06 6.44 -36.73
#